data_AF-A0A527GMR7-F1
#
_entry.id   AF-A0A527GMR7-F1
#
_cell.length_a   1.000
_cell.length_b   1.000
_cell.length_c   1.000
_cell.angle_alpha   90.00
_cell.angle_beta   90.00
_cell.angle_gamma   90.00
#
_symmetry.space_group_name_H-M   'P 1'
#
loop_
_entity.id
_entity.type
_entity.pdbx_description
1 polymer ?
#
loop_
_entity_poly.entity_id
_entity_poly.type
_entity_poly.pdbx_seq_one_letter_code
_entity_poly.pdbx_strand_id
1 'polypeptide(L)'
;AETERAAQEAAAKVKVDYEVLPAVFDMEEALKPGAPLVNEYHGQNYYLYDSGECRKVRFGDVEAGFAGADHILEESYQSSPIEHAPTETTGCVVAPEGNDRFTCYTNTQAMFFTLDNTSIILQMPGSKLHFVGGTV
;
A
#
# COMPACT_ATOMS: atom_id res chain seq x y z
N ALA A 1 -5.80 -15.71 -22.78
CA ALA A 1 -4.81 -16.45 -23.60
C ALA A 1 -4.72 -17.88 -23.06
N GLU A 2 -4.39 -18.86 -23.89
CA GLU A 2 -4.43 -20.29 -23.51
C GLU A 2 -3.10 -20.81 -22.90
N THR A 3 -2.03 -20.03 -22.97
CA THR A 3 -0.73 -20.35 -22.35
C THR A 3 -0.12 -19.11 -21.72
N GLU A 4 0.76 -19.31 -20.73
CA GLU A 4 1.51 -18.22 -20.10
C GLU A 4 2.28 -17.38 -21.13
N ARG A 5 3.03 -18.04 -22.02
CA ARG A 5 3.79 -17.36 -23.09
C ARG A 5 2.88 -16.49 -23.95
N ALA A 6 1.74 -17.02 -24.39
CA ALA A 6 0.80 -16.25 -25.21
C ALA A 6 0.18 -15.07 -24.45
N ALA A 7 -0.01 -15.18 -23.13
CA ALA A 7 -0.46 -14.08 -22.29
C ALA A 7 0.60 -12.96 -22.21
N GLN A 8 1.87 -13.33 -21.99
CA GLN A 8 2.99 -12.38 -21.95
C GLN A 8 3.18 -11.67 -23.31
N GLU A 9 3.12 -12.41 -24.41
CA GLU A 9 3.18 -11.85 -25.76
C GLU A 9 2.02 -10.90 -26.08
N ALA A 10 0.81 -11.20 -25.58
CA ALA A 10 -0.33 -10.32 -25.72
C ALA A 10 -0.17 -9.03 -24.90
N ALA A 11 0.30 -9.14 -23.64
CA ALA A 11 0.56 -8.00 -22.77
C ALA A 11 1.61 -7.04 -23.39
N ALA A 12 2.68 -7.57 -23.98
CA ALA A 12 3.73 -6.77 -24.62
C ALA A 12 3.26 -5.97 -25.85
N LYS A 13 2.09 -6.31 -26.42
CA LYS A 13 1.49 -5.58 -27.55
C LYS A 13 0.63 -4.39 -27.12
N VAL A 14 0.25 -4.31 -25.85
CA VAL A 14 -0.50 -3.18 -25.32
C VAL A 14 0.38 -1.94 -25.38
N LYS A 15 -0.10 -0.89 -26.04
CA LYS A 15 0.57 0.41 -26.13
C LYS A 15 -0.18 1.41 -25.27
N VAL A 16 0.57 2.11 -24.43
CA VAL A 16 0.04 3.18 -23.57
C VAL A 16 0.90 4.41 -23.81
N ASP A 17 0.25 5.51 -24.17
CA ASP A 17 0.90 6.81 -24.33
C ASP A 17 0.84 7.54 -22.98
N TYR A 18 2.01 7.78 -22.38
CA TYR A 18 2.14 8.46 -21.10
C TYR A 18 2.65 9.89 -21.28
N GLU A 19 2.10 10.82 -20.52
CA GLU A 19 2.76 12.07 -20.21
C GLU A 19 3.66 11.86 -18.99
N VAL A 20 4.97 12.02 -19.15
CA VAL A 20 5.92 11.84 -18.05
C VAL A 20 5.91 13.08 -17.17
N LEU A 21 5.49 12.92 -15.91
CA LEU A 21 5.51 13.99 -14.91
C LEU A 21 6.79 13.92 -14.06
N PRO A 22 7.20 15.04 -13.42
CA PRO A 22 8.30 15.03 -12.46
C PRO A 22 8.01 14.07 -11.30
N ALA A 23 8.95 13.16 -11.03
CA ALA A 23 8.86 12.22 -9.92
C ALA A 23 9.68 12.71 -8.71
N VAL A 24 9.17 12.42 -7.51
CA VAL A 24 9.86 12.69 -6.24
C VAL A 24 10.02 11.38 -5.49
N PHE A 25 11.26 11.03 -5.17
CA PHE A 25 11.63 9.78 -4.51
C PHE A 25 12.20 9.97 -3.11
N ASP A 26 12.22 11.21 -2.64
CA ASP A 26 12.71 11.60 -1.32
C ASP A 26 11.60 12.31 -0.54
N MET A 27 11.52 12.00 0.76
CA MET A 27 10.46 12.52 1.62
C MET A 27 10.62 14.02 1.88
N GLU A 28 11.84 14.51 2.10
CA GLU A 28 12.08 15.94 2.35
C GLU A 28 11.76 16.77 1.10
N GLU A 29 12.14 16.27 -0.09
CA GLU A 29 11.76 16.90 -1.36
C GLU A 29 10.24 16.93 -1.55
N ALA A 30 9.52 15.88 -1.17
CA ALA A 30 8.06 15.79 -1.31
C ALA A 30 7.29 16.77 -0.41
N LEU A 31 7.92 17.23 0.68
CA LEU A 31 7.38 18.20 1.62
C LEU A 31 7.61 19.66 1.21
N LYS A 32 8.50 19.93 0.23
CA LYS A 32 8.80 21.30 -0.18
C LYS A 32 7.59 21.96 -0.85
N PRO A 33 7.41 23.28 -0.65
CA PRO A 33 6.41 24.05 -1.39
C PRO A 33 6.61 23.89 -2.91
N GLY A 34 5.54 23.52 -3.61
CA GLY A 34 5.57 23.33 -5.07
C GLY A 34 6.09 21.97 -5.54
N ALA A 35 6.37 21.03 -4.63
CA ALA A 35 6.61 19.64 -5.02
C ALA A 35 5.40 19.09 -5.80
N PRO A 36 5.62 18.26 -6.84
CA PRO A 36 4.52 17.64 -7.57
C PRO A 36 3.65 16.82 -6.63
N LEU A 37 2.34 16.99 -6.74
CA LEU A 37 1.37 16.22 -5.95
C LEU A 37 1.15 14.86 -6.60
N VAL A 38 1.30 13.79 -5.81
CA VAL A 38 1.00 12.43 -6.28
C VAL A 38 -0.51 12.25 -6.47
N ASN A 39 -1.31 12.89 -5.62
CA ASN A 39 -2.76 12.84 -5.70
C ASN A 39 -3.37 14.22 -5.42
N GLU A 40 -3.82 14.88 -6.48
CA GLU A 40 -4.42 16.22 -6.43
C GLU A 40 -5.66 16.29 -5.52
N TYR A 41 -6.41 15.19 -5.37
CA TYR A 41 -7.58 15.14 -4.49
C TYR A 41 -7.20 15.44 -3.03
N HIS A 42 -6.00 15.06 -2.59
CA HIS A 42 -5.52 15.31 -1.25
C HIS A 42 -4.88 16.70 -1.07
N GLY A 43 -4.43 17.33 -2.16
CA GLY A 43 -3.81 18.67 -2.13
C GLY A 43 -2.43 18.75 -1.46
N GLN A 44 -1.90 17.63 -0.95
CA GLN A 44 -0.61 17.54 -0.26
C GLN A 44 -0.04 16.11 -0.32
N ASN A 45 1.26 15.97 -0.11
CA ASN A 45 1.97 14.68 -0.15
C ASN A 45 2.15 14.00 1.23
N TYR A 46 1.57 14.56 2.29
CA TYR A 46 1.68 14.04 3.66
C TYR A 46 0.31 13.89 4.31
N TYR A 47 0.24 13.01 5.31
CA TYR A 47 -0.96 12.80 6.11
C TYR A 47 -0.89 13.64 7.39
N LEU A 48 -2.02 14.23 7.79
CA LEU A 48 -2.18 14.88 9.09
C LEU A 48 -2.97 13.97 10.01
N TYR A 49 -2.45 13.76 11.21
CA TYR A 49 -3.20 13.13 12.29
C TYR A 49 -4.21 14.12 12.89
N ASP A 50 -5.19 13.62 13.64
CA ASP A 50 -6.09 14.48 14.43
C ASP A 50 -5.31 15.42 15.38
N SER A 51 -4.10 15.02 15.77
CA SER A 51 -3.18 15.81 16.59
C SER A 51 -2.28 16.80 15.82
N GLY A 52 -2.43 16.89 14.49
CA GLY A 52 -1.62 17.71 13.59
C GLY A 52 -0.58 16.91 12.82
N GLU A 53 0.64 17.45 12.70
CA GLU A 53 1.72 16.92 11.86
C GLU A 53 2.23 15.54 12.31
N CYS A 54 2.07 15.18 13.58
CA CYS A 54 2.50 13.90 14.12
C CYS A 54 1.54 13.37 15.19
N ARG A 55 1.60 12.07 15.47
CA ARG A 55 0.93 11.49 16.65
C ARG A 55 1.61 11.98 17.92
N LYS A 56 0.86 12.67 18.78
CA LYS A 56 1.37 13.10 20.08
C LYS A 56 1.40 11.91 21.05
N VAL A 57 2.59 11.39 21.32
CA VAL A 57 2.84 10.47 22.44
C VAL A 57 3.30 11.31 23.64
N ARG A 58 2.65 11.16 24.80
CA ARG A 58 2.94 11.93 26.02
C ARG A 58 2.99 10.99 27.20
N PHE A 59 4.09 11.02 27.93
CA PHE A 59 4.28 10.25 29.15
C PHE A 59 5.26 10.99 30.07
N GLY A 60 4.81 11.35 31.27
CA GLY A 60 5.61 12.11 32.23
C GLY A 60 5.87 13.56 31.84
N ASP A 61 6.85 14.17 32.53
CA ASP A 61 7.34 15.53 32.28
C ASP A 61 8.73 15.44 31.62
N VAL A 62 8.76 15.72 30.32
CA VAL A 62 9.98 15.63 29.50
C VAL A 62 10.99 16.71 29.92
N GLU A 63 10.54 17.92 30.22
CA GLU A 63 11.42 19.05 30.58
C GLU A 63 12.13 18.77 31.92
N ALA A 64 11.38 18.27 32.91
CA ALA A 64 11.98 17.84 34.17
C ALA A 64 12.97 16.69 33.98
N GLY A 65 12.66 15.74 33.08
CA GLY A 65 13.55 14.64 32.72
C GLY A 65 14.87 15.12 32.11
N PHE A 66 14.82 16.04 31.14
CA PHE A 66 16.01 16.62 30.53
C PHE A 66 16.83 17.44 31.53
N ALA A 67 16.17 18.25 32.38
CA ALA A 67 16.86 19.08 33.37
C ALA A 67 17.59 18.27 34.45
N GLY A 68 17.11 17.06 34.76
CA GLY A 68 17.69 16.17 35.77
C GLY A 68 18.68 15.13 35.22
N ALA A 69 18.92 15.07 33.91
CA ALA A 69 19.77 14.05 33.31
C ALA A 69 21.27 14.38 33.44
N ASP A 70 22.08 13.40 33.85
CA ASP A 70 23.55 13.54 33.85
C ASP A 70 24.13 13.59 32.43
N HIS A 71 23.48 12.92 31.48
CA HIS A 71 23.87 12.85 30.07
C HIS A 71 22.64 12.90 29.15
N ILE A 72 22.79 13.64 28.05
CA ILE A 72 21.79 13.72 26.97
C ILE A 72 22.48 13.26 25.67
N LEU A 73 21.86 12.32 24.98
CA LEU A 73 22.31 11.83 23.67
C LEU A 73 21.24 12.16 22.63
N GLU A 74 21.67 12.76 21.53
CA GLU A 74 20.81 13.10 20.40
C GLU A 74 21.43 12.54 19.13
N GLU A 75 20.67 11.69 18.43
CA GLU A 75 21.12 10.95 17.27
C GLU A 75 19.99 10.84 16.25
N SER A 76 20.36 10.74 14.97
CA SER A 76 19.41 10.53 13.87
C SER A 76 19.61 9.15 13.27
N TYR A 77 18.52 8.41 13.10
CA TYR A 77 18.54 7.04 12.59
C TYR A 77 17.61 6.90 11.41
N GLN A 78 18.04 6.13 10.41
CA GLN A 78 17.23 5.77 9.26
C GLN A 78 17.43 4.29 8.94
N SER A 79 16.34 3.59 8.63
CA SER A 79 16.37 2.24 8.10
C SER A 79 16.24 2.25 6.58
N SER A 80 16.98 1.38 5.89
CA SER A 80 16.76 1.13 4.47
C SER A 80 15.42 0.44 4.23
N PRO A 81 14.77 0.66 3.07
CA PRO A 81 13.65 -0.17 2.65
C PRO A 81 14.08 -1.64 2.58
N ILE A 82 13.23 -2.53 3.07
CA ILE A 82 13.41 -3.99 2.99
C ILE A 82 12.23 -4.62 2.29
N GLU A 83 12.48 -5.73 1.60
CA GLU A 83 11.44 -6.53 0.95
C GLU A 83 11.17 -7.80 1.78
N HIS A 84 9.92 -8.25 1.80
CA HIS A 84 9.51 -9.46 2.52
C HIS A 84 10.18 -10.71 1.94
N ALA A 85 10.48 -10.69 0.64
CA ALA A 85 11.16 -11.75 -0.11
C ALA A 85 10.58 -13.17 0.15
N PRO A 86 9.26 -13.36 0.02
CA PRO A 86 8.66 -14.68 0.19
C PRO A 86 9.16 -15.64 -0.90
N THR A 87 9.32 -16.90 -0.54
CA THR A 87 9.70 -17.95 -1.50
C THR A 87 8.58 -18.26 -2.49
N GLU A 88 7.32 -18.13 -2.05
CA GLU A 88 6.15 -18.15 -2.92
C GLU A 88 5.89 -16.72 -3.45
N THR A 89 5.69 -16.58 -4.77
CA THR A 89 5.33 -15.30 -5.38
C THR A 89 3.84 -15.00 -5.21
N THR A 90 3.46 -13.72 -5.22
CA THR A 90 2.05 -13.30 -5.16
C THR A 90 1.25 -13.89 -6.32
N GLY A 91 0.12 -14.54 -6.02
CA GLY A 91 -0.70 -15.21 -7.02
C GLY A 91 -2.18 -15.26 -6.65
N CYS A 92 -3.03 -15.37 -7.68
CA CYS A 92 -4.45 -15.59 -7.52
C CYS A 92 -4.99 -16.40 -8.71
N VAL A 93 -5.88 -17.34 -8.44
CA VAL A 93 -6.65 -18.07 -9.45
C VAL A 93 -8.13 -17.85 -9.18
N VAL A 94 -8.87 -17.35 -10.16
CA VAL A 94 -10.31 -17.11 -10.06
C VAL A 94 -11.05 -18.12 -10.94
N ALA A 95 -11.88 -18.93 -10.31
CA ALA A 95 -12.76 -19.88 -10.98
C ALA A 95 -14.18 -19.30 -11.05
N PRO A 96 -14.72 -19.01 -12.25
CA PRO A 96 -16.12 -18.65 -12.39
C PRO A 96 -17.02 -19.85 -12.06
N GLU A 97 -18.12 -19.57 -11.40
CA GLU A 97 -19.19 -20.50 -11.07
C GLU A 97 -20.48 -20.12 -11.83
N GLY A 98 -21.57 -20.85 -11.58
CA GLY A 98 -22.90 -20.46 -12.05
C GLY A 98 -23.44 -19.22 -11.34
N ASN A 99 -24.39 -18.53 -11.97
CA ASN A 99 -25.10 -17.37 -11.41
C ASN A 99 -24.16 -16.20 -11.02
N ASP A 100 -23.19 -15.89 -11.87
CA ASP A 100 -22.23 -14.78 -11.69
C ASP A 100 -21.47 -14.84 -10.35
N ARG A 101 -21.18 -16.05 -9.88
CA ARG A 101 -20.35 -16.28 -8.70
C ARG A 101 -18.92 -16.61 -9.10
N PHE A 102 -17.98 -16.30 -8.23
CA PHE A 102 -16.55 -16.55 -8.46
C PHE A 102 -15.92 -17.09 -7.18
N THR A 103 -15.20 -18.20 -7.28
CA THR A 103 -14.29 -18.64 -6.22
C THR A 103 -12.88 -18.15 -6.53
N CYS A 104 -12.29 -17.40 -5.61
CA CYS A 104 -10.99 -16.75 -5.71
C CYS A 104 -9.99 -17.46 -4.78
N TYR A 105 -9.06 -18.22 -5.33
CA TYR A 105 -7.94 -18.81 -4.61
C TYR A 105 -6.78 -17.83 -4.57
N THR A 106 -6.29 -17.46 -3.38
CA THR A 106 -5.25 -16.44 -3.22
C THR A 106 -4.40 -16.68 -1.99
N ASN A 107 -3.15 -16.21 -1.99
CA ASN A 107 -2.28 -16.19 -0.84
C ASN A 107 -2.39 -14.91 0.02
N THR A 108 -3.50 -14.15 -0.07
CA THR A 108 -3.75 -12.98 0.79
C THR A 108 -3.80 -13.35 2.26
N GLN A 109 -3.20 -12.52 3.14
CA GLN A 109 -3.30 -12.67 4.60
C GLN A 109 -4.53 -11.96 5.19
N ALA A 110 -5.29 -11.22 4.37
CA ALA A 110 -6.38 -10.35 4.82
C ALA A 110 -7.69 -10.64 4.08
N MET A 111 -8.19 -11.88 4.18
CA MET A 111 -9.30 -12.41 3.40
C MET A 111 -10.53 -11.48 3.30
N PHE A 112 -11.04 -10.98 4.43
CA PHE A 112 -12.20 -10.10 4.43
C PHE A 112 -11.91 -8.71 3.85
N PHE A 113 -10.68 -8.20 4.02
CA PHE A 113 -10.27 -6.94 3.42
C PHE A 113 -10.14 -7.07 1.90
N THR A 114 -9.57 -8.18 1.42
CA THR A 114 -9.49 -8.47 -0.02
C THR A 114 -10.88 -8.67 -0.62
N LEU A 115 -11.79 -9.37 0.07
CA LEU A 115 -13.18 -9.53 -0.35
C LEU A 115 -13.87 -8.16 -0.53
N ASP A 116 -13.79 -7.29 0.48
CA ASP A 116 -14.45 -5.99 0.48
C ASP A 116 -13.90 -5.07 -0.64
N ASN A 117 -12.58 -4.95 -0.75
CA ASN A 117 -11.96 -4.15 -1.80
C ASN A 117 -12.29 -4.70 -3.20
N THR A 118 -12.30 -6.03 -3.38
CA THR A 118 -12.67 -6.63 -4.67
C THR A 118 -14.14 -6.35 -5.01
N SER A 119 -15.03 -6.42 -4.03
CA SER A 119 -16.45 -6.06 -4.18
C SER A 119 -16.61 -4.61 -4.65
N ILE A 120 -15.88 -3.69 -4.03
CA ILE A 120 -15.89 -2.25 -4.37
C ILE A 120 -15.32 -2.01 -5.78
N ILE A 121 -14.15 -2.56 -6.09
CA ILE A 121 -13.48 -2.33 -7.39
C ILE A 121 -14.30 -2.89 -8.55
N LEU A 122 -14.82 -4.11 -8.40
CA LEU A 122 -15.64 -4.76 -9.43
C LEU A 122 -17.09 -4.29 -9.45
N GLN A 123 -17.50 -3.44 -8.51
CA GLN A 123 -18.88 -2.98 -8.34
C GLN A 123 -19.87 -4.17 -8.27
N MET A 124 -19.49 -5.21 -7.53
CA MET A 124 -20.21 -6.47 -7.41
C MET A 124 -20.57 -6.73 -5.96
N PRO A 125 -21.74 -7.30 -5.62
CA PRO A 125 -22.02 -7.70 -4.24
C PRO A 125 -21.01 -8.72 -3.74
N GLY A 126 -20.39 -8.48 -2.58
CA GLY A 126 -19.41 -9.41 -1.99
C GLY A 126 -19.95 -10.84 -1.81
N SER A 127 -21.27 -11.01 -1.69
CA SER A 127 -21.89 -12.34 -1.64
C SER A 127 -21.71 -13.17 -2.91
N LYS A 128 -21.33 -12.57 -4.05
CA LYS A 128 -20.98 -13.25 -5.31
C LYS A 128 -19.53 -13.73 -5.36
N LEU A 129 -18.69 -13.28 -4.43
CA LEU A 129 -17.28 -13.61 -4.36
C LEU A 129 -17.03 -14.55 -3.19
N HIS A 130 -16.30 -15.63 -3.43
CA HIS A 130 -15.92 -16.60 -2.42
C HIS A 130 -14.40 -16.72 -2.39
N PHE A 131 -13.76 -16.20 -1.35
CA PHE A 131 -12.31 -16.25 -1.24
C PHE A 131 -11.85 -17.49 -0.48
N VAL A 132 -10.82 -18.16 -0.99
CA VAL A 132 -10.18 -19.33 -0.39
C VAL A 132 -8.66 -19.13 -0.31
N GLY A 133 -8.06 -19.39 0.85
CA GLY A 133 -6.63 -19.28 1.08
C GLY A 133 -6.29 -18.46 2.33
N GLY A 134 -5.03 -18.05 2.47
CA GLY A 134 -4.62 -17.12 3.52
C GLY A 134 -4.43 -17.71 4.93
N THR A 135 -4.09 -18.99 5.06
CA THR A 135 -3.60 -19.50 6.34
C THR A 135 -2.24 -18.88 6.62
N VAL A 136 -2.20 -17.99 7.62
CA VAL A 136 -0.96 -17.66 8.33
C VAL A 136 -0.52 -18.89 9.13
#